data_AF-A0A7W4W4C7-F1
#
_entry.id   AF-A0A7W4W4C7-F1
#
_cell.length_a   1.000
_cell.length_b   1.000
_cell.length_c   1.000
_cell.angle_alpha   90.00
_cell.angle_beta   90.00
_cell.angle_gamma   90.00
#
_symmetry.space_group_name_H-M   'P 1'
#
loop_
_entity.id
_entity.type
_entity.pdbx_description
1 polymer ?
#
loop_
_entity_poly.entity_id
_entity_poly.type
_entity_poly.pdbx_seq_one_letter_code
_entity_poly.pdbx_strand_id
1 'polypeptide(L)'
;MSSEIPRLILFDWHGTLVDTSDAMFSAMADMLPLLEELGLVKALLPEAECATEADARLVRYIRIFRRLHPRILAERRVSRTEIFNAIFGDNKEAKRIAHDAYNHCYRDHFGKVKPFQEGIFEYLTALRTAGIRLGVATNRSREFLEYELATVDGGRWQSLFDTTVCADDVSAYKPDPEMLQRAMADAQEANGEQVWYVADSMVDMQSAKNAGVQGVFYNGGFWEVPALRLAFSGYKPRAVIASFDELFDILEPLDASLIKAVRPPAFPAPQPPPPRIEPDWNPAVAKLHTPDVILFDWHATLVDTLDAMYHAVDDMLPELASLGLLERLVRPEDSRSPEDAKLVEYVQSFNRLHPKVRADRKISRTDIFEVLFGKDEEAKRIAHKAFNAHYRNHYGEVEPFEPKVRAMLEGLRKLPLKIGVITNRDREFFEHELAAVEGTGWAELFDTDVCGDDTPLRKPHPDQLLLAAEKVGAKADRKAWYVGDSTTDIVAAKRAGMTAVFFNGALWDLPWLHKIFPGTKAHPHKPDVVVNDFSEFWALTLACERHRGGE
;
A
#
# COMPACT_ATOMS: atom_id res chain seq x y z
N MET A 1 23.55 2.76 -35.70
CA MET A 1 22.16 2.25 -35.75
C MET A 1 21.83 2.01 -37.21
N SER A 2 21.28 0.85 -37.55
CA SER A 2 20.88 0.53 -38.93
C SER A 2 19.97 1.62 -39.50
N SER A 3 20.23 1.98 -40.76
CA SER A 3 19.45 2.93 -41.56
C SER A 3 18.36 2.24 -42.39
N GLU A 4 18.21 0.92 -42.25
CA GLU A 4 17.20 0.12 -42.94
C GLU A 4 15.97 -0.09 -42.06
N ILE A 5 14.83 -0.34 -42.71
CA ILE A 5 13.57 -0.70 -42.05
C ILE A 5 13.72 -2.07 -41.36
N PRO A 6 13.22 -2.27 -40.12
CA PRO A 6 13.31 -3.56 -39.45
C PRO A 6 12.56 -4.66 -40.20
N ARG A 7 13.13 -5.87 -40.16
CA ARG A 7 12.49 -7.08 -40.72
C ARG A 7 11.56 -7.76 -39.71
N LEU A 8 11.79 -7.51 -38.42
CA LEU A 8 11.04 -8.06 -37.31
C LEU A 8 10.88 -6.99 -36.22
N ILE A 9 9.66 -6.81 -35.74
CA ILE A 9 9.40 -6.03 -34.53
C ILE A 9 8.79 -6.98 -33.49
N LEU A 10 9.49 -7.10 -32.37
CA LEU A 10 9.03 -7.78 -31.17
C LEU A 10 8.38 -6.75 -30.25
N PHE A 11 7.31 -7.14 -29.58
CA PHE A 11 6.60 -6.32 -28.61
C PHE A 11 6.55 -7.00 -27.26
N ASP A 12 6.70 -6.23 -26.17
CA ASP A 12 6.11 -6.69 -24.91
C ASP A 12 4.58 -6.66 -25.00
N TRP A 13 3.94 -7.50 -24.19
CA TRP A 13 2.49 -7.62 -24.17
C TRP A 13 1.85 -6.58 -23.25
N HIS A 14 2.23 -6.54 -21.98
CA HIS A 14 1.51 -5.79 -20.94
C HIS A 14 2.14 -4.42 -20.72
N GLY A 15 1.35 -3.35 -20.79
CA GLY A 15 1.88 -1.98 -20.68
C GLY A 15 2.38 -1.40 -22.01
N THR A 16 2.48 -2.26 -23.04
CA THR A 16 2.83 -1.90 -24.42
C THR A 16 1.69 -2.15 -25.40
N LEU A 17 1.23 -3.40 -25.53
CA LEU A 17 0.16 -3.77 -26.46
C LEU A 17 -1.22 -3.75 -25.79
N VAL A 18 -1.31 -4.27 -24.57
CA VAL A 18 -2.56 -4.37 -23.82
C VAL A 18 -2.45 -3.81 -22.41
N ASP A 19 -3.57 -3.32 -21.89
CA ASP A 19 -3.72 -2.95 -20.48
C ASP A 19 -4.42 -4.08 -19.71
N THR A 20 -3.67 -4.71 -18.80
CA THR A 20 -4.17 -5.71 -17.85
C THR A 20 -3.88 -5.31 -16.40
N SER A 21 -3.72 -4.01 -16.15
CA SER A 21 -3.21 -3.49 -14.88
C SER A 21 -4.15 -3.81 -13.72
N ASP A 22 -5.46 -3.67 -13.94
CA ASP A 22 -6.50 -4.03 -12.97
C ASP A 22 -6.36 -5.48 -12.47
N ALA A 23 -6.26 -6.44 -13.39
CA ALA A 23 -6.16 -7.85 -13.05
C ALA A 23 -4.86 -8.16 -12.28
N MET A 24 -3.75 -7.51 -12.64
CA MET A 24 -2.48 -7.66 -11.94
C MET A 24 -2.57 -7.17 -10.49
N PHE A 25 -3.11 -5.97 -10.26
CA PHE A 25 -3.25 -5.42 -8.91
C PHE A 25 -4.22 -6.23 -8.04
N SER A 26 -5.34 -6.71 -8.61
CA SER A 26 -6.27 -7.58 -7.89
C SER A 26 -5.63 -8.93 -7.53
N ALA A 27 -4.92 -9.56 -8.45
CA ALA A 27 -4.20 -10.80 -8.19
C ALA A 27 -3.10 -10.62 -7.14
N MET A 28 -2.40 -9.48 -7.14
CA MET A 28 -1.43 -9.14 -6.10
C MET A 28 -2.09 -8.94 -4.73
N ALA A 29 -3.28 -8.33 -4.69
CA ALA A 29 -4.02 -8.13 -3.44
C ALA A 29 -4.44 -9.46 -2.80
N ASP A 30 -4.75 -10.47 -3.61
CA ASP A 30 -5.09 -11.81 -3.14
C ASP A 30 -3.86 -12.67 -2.85
N MET A 31 -2.77 -12.51 -3.60
CA MET A 31 -1.56 -13.30 -3.43
C MET A 31 -0.73 -12.88 -2.21
N LEU A 32 -0.56 -11.57 -1.97
CA LEU A 32 0.34 -11.10 -0.90
C LEU A 32 -0.03 -11.61 0.52
N PRO A 33 -1.31 -11.79 0.89
CA PRO A 33 -1.70 -12.50 2.11
C PRO A 33 -1.15 -13.92 2.22
N LEU A 34 -0.98 -14.64 1.10
CA LEU A 34 -0.50 -16.03 1.07
C LEU A 34 1.00 -16.16 1.38
N LEU A 35 1.77 -15.06 1.40
CA LEU A 35 3.21 -15.10 1.64
C LEU A 35 3.58 -15.80 2.97
N GLU A 36 2.71 -15.72 3.98
CA GLU A 36 2.93 -16.36 5.27
C GLU A 36 2.82 -17.89 5.18
N GLU A 37 1.74 -18.39 4.59
CA GLU A 37 1.52 -19.83 4.38
C GLU A 37 2.57 -20.44 3.44
N LEU A 38 3.06 -19.66 2.48
CA LEU A 38 4.12 -20.04 1.54
C LEU A 38 5.53 -19.93 2.13
N GLY A 39 5.69 -19.44 3.37
CA GLY A 39 6.98 -19.24 4.02
C GLY A 39 7.84 -18.13 3.41
N LEU A 40 7.27 -17.29 2.54
CA LEU A 40 7.97 -16.24 1.81
C LEU A 40 8.23 -14.98 2.62
N VAL A 41 7.58 -14.80 3.77
CA VAL A 41 7.82 -13.65 4.67
C VAL A 41 9.29 -13.57 5.09
N LYS A 42 9.91 -14.72 5.38
CA LYS A 42 11.33 -14.81 5.76
C LYS A 42 12.27 -14.58 4.57
N ALA A 43 11.76 -14.71 3.35
CA ALA A 43 12.51 -14.48 2.12
C ALA A 43 12.43 -13.03 1.62
N LEU A 44 11.60 -12.18 2.26
CA LEU A 44 11.58 -10.74 1.98
C LEU A 44 12.93 -10.11 2.32
N LEU A 45 13.45 -9.27 1.43
CA LEU A 45 14.73 -8.58 1.62
C LEU A 45 14.76 -7.78 2.93
N PRO A 46 15.89 -7.72 3.63
CA PRO A 46 16.10 -6.72 4.68
C PRO A 46 16.01 -5.30 4.09
N GLU A 47 15.45 -4.33 4.84
CA GLU A 47 15.34 -2.93 4.37
C GLU A 47 16.70 -2.33 3.99
N ALA A 48 17.77 -2.75 4.68
CA ALA A 48 19.14 -2.30 4.41
C ALA A 48 19.74 -2.85 3.10
N GLU A 49 19.16 -3.91 2.53
CA GLU A 49 19.62 -4.55 1.28
C GLU A 49 18.76 -4.15 0.07
N CYS A 50 17.76 -3.29 0.27
CA CYS A 50 16.89 -2.81 -0.80
C CYS A 50 17.64 -1.80 -1.70
N ALA A 51 17.34 -1.82 -3.00
CA ALA A 51 18.04 -0.97 -3.97
C ALA A 51 17.75 0.53 -3.79
N THR A 52 16.55 0.86 -3.31
CA THR A 52 16.12 2.23 -3.05
C THR A 52 15.36 2.36 -1.73
N GLU A 53 15.24 3.59 -1.23
CA GLU A 53 14.41 3.87 -0.04
C GLU A 53 12.92 3.57 -0.29
N ALA A 54 12.46 3.71 -1.55
CA ALA A 54 11.11 3.34 -1.94
C ALA A 54 10.89 1.82 -1.86
N ASP A 55 11.87 1.03 -2.29
CA ASP A 55 11.84 -0.43 -2.16
C ASP A 55 11.87 -0.85 -0.70
N ALA A 56 12.71 -0.22 0.13
CA ALA A 56 12.74 -0.49 1.57
C ALA A 56 11.37 -0.24 2.24
N ARG A 57 10.70 0.87 1.90
CA ARG A 57 9.34 1.16 2.36
C ARG A 57 8.34 0.12 1.85
N LEU A 58 8.42 -0.28 0.58
CA LEU A 58 7.55 -1.31 0.00
C LEU A 58 7.72 -2.65 0.72
N VAL A 59 8.97 -3.06 0.97
CA VAL A 59 9.28 -4.29 1.69
C VAL A 59 8.76 -4.23 3.12
N ARG A 60 9.02 -3.15 3.85
CA ARG A 60 8.47 -2.95 5.21
C ARG A 60 6.95 -3.06 5.20
N TYR A 61 6.30 -2.40 4.24
CA TYR A 61 4.85 -2.41 4.11
C TYR A 61 4.31 -3.82 3.82
N ILE A 62 4.86 -4.55 2.84
CA ILE A 62 4.46 -5.93 2.56
C ILE A 62 4.78 -6.85 3.75
N ARG A 63 5.88 -6.58 4.47
CA ARG A 63 6.33 -7.32 5.67
C ARG A 63 5.36 -7.20 6.84
N ILE A 64 4.66 -6.07 6.99
CA ILE A 64 3.71 -5.85 8.07
C ILE A 64 2.29 -6.20 7.61
N PHE A 65 1.86 -5.67 6.46
CA PHE A 65 0.45 -5.65 6.06
C PHE A 65 0.07 -6.70 5.02
N ARG A 66 1.05 -7.37 4.40
CA ARG A 66 0.83 -8.35 3.32
C ARG A 66 -0.01 -7.77 2.16
N ARG A 67 0.24 -6.51 1.82
CA ARG A 67 -0.51 -5.74 0.81
C ARG A 67 0.43 -4.83 0.04
N LEU A 68 -0.01 -4.36 -1.13
CA LEU A 68 0.69 -3.28 -1.83
C LEU A 68 0.42 -1.94 -1.14
N HIS A 69 1.44 -1.09 -1.12
CA HIS A 69 1.35 0.26 -0.58
C HIS A 69 0.28 1.07 -1.35
N PRO A 70 -0.57 1.89 -0.69
CA PRO A 70 -1.66 2.63 -1.35
C PRO A 70 -1.17 3.53 -2.50
N ARG A 71 0.02 4.11 -2.36
CA ARG A 71 0.68 4.87 -3.43
C ARG A 71 0.89 4.04 -4.70
N ILE A 72 1.32 2.78 -4.59
CA ILE A 72 1.52 1.89 -5.74
C ILE A 72 0.16 1.58 -6.40
N LEU A 73 -0.87 1.32 -5.59
CA LEU A 73 -2.23 1.07 -6.07
C LEU A 73 -2.86 2.30 -6.74
N ALA A 74 -2.50 3.51 -6.31
CA ALA A 74 -2.99 4.77 -6.85
C ALA A 74 -2.23 5.18 -8.13
N GLU A 75 -0.91 5.04 -8.14
CA GLU A 75 -0.09 5.45 -9.29
C GLU A 75 -0.15 4.41 -10.42
N ARG A 76 -0.20 3.11 -10.07
CA ARG A 76 -0.27 1.98 -11.01
C ARG A 76 0.84 1.96 -12.07
N ARG A 77 2.02 2.47 -11.72
CA ARG A 77 3.19 2.60 -12.62
C ARG A 77 4.21 1.47 -12.49
N VAL A 78 3.98 0.52 -11.58
CA VAL A 78 4.96 -0.52 -11.25
C VAL A 78 4.43 -1.87 -11.71
N SER A 79 5.26 -2.62 -12.43
CA SER A 79 4.95 -3.97 -12.87
C SER A 79 5.10 -4.99 -11.72
N ARG A 80 4.44 -6.15 -11.87
CA ARG A 80 4.64 -7.29 -10.96
C ARG A 80 6.12 -7.67 -10.82
N THR A 81 6.85 -7.66 -11.94
CA THR A 81 8.28 -8.03 -11.98
C THR A 81 9.12 -7.07 -11.14
N GLU A 82 8.87 -5.77 -11.23
CA GLU A 82 9.53 -4.77 -10.41
C GLU A 82 9.20 -4.93 -8.93
N ILE A 83 7.93 -5.20 -8.58
CA ILE A 83 7.54 -5.49 -7.20
C ILE A 83 8.30 -6.71 -6.67
N PHE A 84 8.37 -7.80 -7.44
CA PHE A 84 9.06 -9.02 -7.01
C PHE A 84 10.57 -8.82 -6.89
N ASN A 85 11.17 -8.04 -7.79
CA ASN A 85 12.58 -7.66 -7.68
C ASN A 85 12.84 -6.82 -6.43
N ALA A 86 11.96 -5.86 -6.13
CA ALA A 86 12.06 -5.01 -4.96
C ALA A 86 11.96 -5.82 -3.65
N ILE A 87 11.11 -6.85 -3.60
CA ILE A 87 10.87 -7.58 -2.36
C ILE A 87 11.68 -8.85 -2.16
N PHE A 88 12.14 -9.51 -3.23
CA PHE A 88 12.90 -10.77 -3.15
C PHE A 88 14.34 -10.65 -3.66
N GLY A 89 14.75 -9.50 -4.22
CA GLY A 89 16.12 -9.30 -4.71
C GLY A 89 16.48 -10.33 -5.77
N ASP A 90 17.58 -11.07 -5.59
CA ASP A 90 18.03 -12.12 -6.50
C ASP A 90 17.58 -13.54 -6.09
N ASN A 91 16.71 -13.67 -5.08
CA ASN A 91 16.23 -14.97 -4.60
C ASN A 91 15.30 -15.64 -5.61
N LYS A 92 15.88 -16.44 -6.51
CA LYS A 92 15.17 -17.12 -7.60
C LYS A 92 14.06 -18.06 -7.10
N GLU A 93 14.31 -18.80 -6.02
CA GLU A 93 13.32 -19.74 -5.50
C GLU A 93 12.12 -19.02 -4.89
N ALA A 94 12.35 -17.94 -4.13
CA ALA A 94 11.27 -17.12 -3.59
C ALA A 94 10.42 -16.49 -4.70
N LYS A 95 11.06 -15.96 -5.75
CA LYS A 95 10.36 -15.44 -6.92
C LYS A 95 9.52 -16.50 -7.62
N ARG A 96 10.06 -17.72 -7.77
CA ARG A 96 9.35 -18.85 -8.39
C ARG A 96 8.08 -19.22 -7.62
N ILE A 97 8.17 -19.39 -6.30
CA ILE A 97 7.02 -19.69 -5.45
C ILE A 97 5.99 -18.54 -5.49
N ALA A 98 6.46 -17.27 -5.42
CA ALA A 98 5.59 -16.11 -5.51
C ALA A 98 4.90 -16.00 -6.89
N HIS A 99 5.59 -16.38 -7.97
CA HIS A 99 5.02 -16.44 -9.32
C HIS A 99 3.94 -17.51 -9.43
N ASP A 100 4.18 -18.70 -8.90
CA ASP A 100 3.19 -19.79 -8.90
C ASP A 100 1.91 -19.37 -8.16
N ALA A 101 2.06 -18.77 -6.97
CA ALA A 101 0.95 -18.26 -6.18
C ALA A 101 0.22 -17.11 -6.88
N TYR A 102 0.96 -16.17 -7.48
CA TYR A 102 0.37 -15.08 -8.25
C TYR A 102 -0.43 -15.61 -9.43
N ASN A 103 0.10 -16.56 -10.20
CA ASN A 103 -0.60 -17.14 -11.33
C ASN A 103 -1.86 -17.87 -10.88
N HIS A 104 -1.86 -18.51 -9.71
CA HIS A 104 -3.06 -19.09 -9.11
C HIS A 104 -4.13 -18.01 -8.87
N CYS A 105 -3.82 -16.95 -8.13
CA CYS A 105 -4.78 -15.85 -7.88
C CYS A 105 -5.19 -15.12 -9.15
N TYR A 106 -4.27 -14.97 -10.12
CA TYR A 106 -4.55 -14.28 -11.38
C TYR A 106 -5.67 -14.97 -12.18
N ARG A 107 -5.87 -16.29 -12.00
CA ARG A 107 -6.98 -17.02 -12.63
C ARG A 107 -8.37 -16.57 -12.18
N ASP A 108 -8.48 -15.86 -11.06
CA ASP A 108 -9.78 -15.34 -10.61
C ASP A 108 -10.06 -13.93 -11.14
N HIS A 109 -9.05 -13.25 -11.69
CA HIS A 109 -9.12 -11.83 -12.09
C HIS A 109 -8.95 -11.59 -13.59
N PHE A 110 -8.45 -12.57 -14.34
CA PHE A 110 -8.28 -12.44 -15.79
C PHE A 110 -9.63 -12.51 -16.52
N GLY A 111 -9.82 -11.65 -17.53
CA GLY A 111 -11.08 -11.63 -18.30
C GLY A 111 -11.31 -10.40 -19.15
N LYS A 112 -10.97 -9.20 -18.65
CA LYS A 112 -11.07 -7.96 -19.41
C LYS A 112 -9.68 -7.50 -19.83
N VAL A 113 -9.36 -7.70 -21.09
CA VAL A 113 -8.17 -7.15 -21.75
C VAL A 113 -8.63 -6.15 -22.79
N LYS A 114 -7.92 -5.02 -22.88
CA LYS A 114 -8.18 -3.96 -23.86
C LYS A 114 -6.85 -3.50 -24.46
N PRO A 115 -6.85 -3.00 -25.70
CA PRO A 115 -5.67 -2.36 -26.27
C PRO A 115 -5.16 -1.27 -25.33
N PHE A 116 -3.84 -1.17 -25.15
CA PHE A 116 -3.25 -0.14 -24.29
C PHE A 116 -3.48 1.27 -24.85
N GLN A 117 -3.43 1.38 -26.17
CA GLN A 117 -3.79 2.55 -26.96
C GLN A 117 -4.91 2.16 -27.93
N GLU A 118 -5.82 3.09 -28.21
CA GLU A 118 -6.77 2.93 -29.31
C GLU A 118 -6.02 2.76 -30.65
N GLY A 119 -6.51 1.86 -31.50
CA GLY A 119 -5.97 1.66 -32.85
C GLY A 119 -4.74 0.77 -32.98
N ILE A 120 -4.28 0.10 -31.91
CA ILE A 120 -3.10 -0.79 -31.99
C ILE A 120 -3.28 -1.87 -33.06
N PHE A 121 -4.47 -2.46 -33.19
CA PHE A 121 -4.73 -3.44 -34.24
C PHE A 121 -4.42 -2.89 -35.64
N GLU A 122 -4.87 -1.68 -35.93
CA GLU A 122 -4.69 -1.00 -37.21
C GLU A 122 -3.20 -0.71 -37.46
N TYR A 123 -2.47 -0.26 -36.43
CA TYR A 123 -1.01 -0.06 -36.52
C TYR A 123 -0.25 -1.37 -36.77
N LEU A 124 -0.56 -2.45 -36.04
CA LEU A 124 0.06 -3.76 -36.26
C LEU A 124 -0.25 -4.31 -37.66
N THR A 125 -1.48 -4.16 -38.13
CA THR A 125 -1.89 -4.58 -39.49
C THR A 125 -1.13 -3.81 -40.58
N ALA A 126 -0.93 -2.51 -40.38
CA ALA A 126 -0.14 -1.67 -41.28
C ALA A 126 1.34 -2.12 -41.33
N LEU A 127 1.95 -2.44 -40.17
CA LEU A 127 3.32 -2.99 -40.13
C LEU A 127 3.42 -4.31 -40.91
N ARG A 128 2.43 -5.21 -40.76
CA ARG A 128 2.35 -6.45 -41.56
C ARG A 128 2.23 -6.19 -43.05
N THR A 129 1.42 -5.21 -43.44
CA THR A 129 1.23 -4.83 -44.85
C THR A 129 2.51 -4.23 -45.45
N ALA A 130 3.33 -3.56 -44.63
CA ALA A 130 4.67 -3.14 -45.00
C ALA A 130 5.69 -4.30 -45.11
N GLY A 131 5.28 -5.55 -44.87
CA GLY A 131 6.16 -6.72 -44.95
C GLY A 131 7.01 -6.94 -43.69
N ILE A 132 6.74 -6.21 -42.60
CA ILE A 132 7.44 -6.37 -41.33
C ILE A 132 6.79 -7.53 -40.58
N ARG A 133 7.62 -8.47 -40.10
CA ARG A 133 7.17 -9.58 -39.25
C ARG A 133 6.96 -9.08 -37.83
N LEU A 134 5.99 -9.64 -37.12
CA LEU A 134 5.65 -9.22 -35.77
C LEU A 134 5.78 -10.38 -34.80
N GLY A 135 6.21 -10.10 -33.58
CA GLY A 135 6.23 -11.10 -32.52
C GLY A 135 5.96 -10.53 -31.14
N VAL A 136 5.63 -11.41 -30.21
CA VAL A 136 5.45 -11.08 -28.79
C VAL A 136 6.54 -11.75 -27.95
N ALA A 137 7.14 -11.00 -27.05
CA ALA A 137 8.12 -11.50 -26.06
C ALA A 137 7.74 -10.99 -24.68
N THR A 138 7.14 -11.85 -23.84
CA THR A 138 6.53 -11.44 -22.57
C THR A 138 6.85 -12.41 -21.41
N ASN A 139 7.01 -11.86 -20.20
CA ASN A 139 7.11 -12.63 -18.95
C ASN A 139 5.74 -13.16 -18.45
N ARG A 140 4.71 -13.09 -19.30
CA ARG A 140 3.40 -13.74 -19.09
C ARG A 140 3.47 -15.23 -19.34
N SER A 141 2.63 -16.00 -18.64
CA SER A 141 2.45 -17.41 -18.99
C SER A 141 1.71 -17.55 -20.32
N ARG A 142 1.92 -18.69 -20.98
CA ARG A 142 1.29 -19.04 -22.25
C ARG A 142 -0.22 -19.15 -22.14
N GLU A 143 -0.71 -19.83 -21.09
CA GLU A 143 -2.14 -19.93 -20.75
C GLU A 143 -2.84 -18.57 -20.82
N PHE A 144 -2.18 -17.58 -20.23
CA PHE A 144 -2.71 -16.24 -20.11
C PHE A 144 -2.60 -15.42 -21.40
N LEU A 145 -1.47 -15.50 -22.10
CA LEU A 145 -1.30 -14.82 -23.39
C LEU A 145 -2.33 -15.35 -24.41
N GLU A 146 -2.54 -16.66 -24.47
CA GLU A 146 -3.50 -17.29 -25.39
C GLU A 146 -4.93 -16.84 -25.10
N TYR A 147 -5.32 -16.80 -23.82
CA TYR A 147 -6.64 -16.28 -23.43
C TYR A 147 -6.80 -14.80 -23.82
N GLU A 148 -5.79 -13.96 -23.55
CA GLU A 148 -5.84 -12.54 -23.85
C GLU A 148 -5.86 -12.27 -25.36
N LEU A 149 -5.07 -13.01 -26.14
CA LEU A 149 -5.12 -12.97 -27.60
C LEU A 149 -6.48 -13.39 -28.16
N ALA A 150 -7.15 -14.36 -27.54
CA ALA A 150 -8.47 -14.82 -27.95
C ALA A 150 -9.58 -13.82 -27.62
N THR A 151 -9.35 -12.90 -26.70
CA THR A 151 -10.40 -12.00 -26.16
C THR A 151 -10.19 -10.54 -26.56
N VAL A 152 -8.95 -10.05 -26.66
CA VAL A 152 -8.64 -8.66 -27.05
C VAL A 152 -9.21 -8.33 -28.43
N ASP A 153 -9.95 -7.24 -28.52
CA ASP A 153 -10.73 -6.82 -29.69
C ASP A 153 -11.52 -7.97 -30.36
N GLY A 154 -12.09 -8.88 -29.57
CA GLY A 154 -12.85 -10.01 -30.10
C GLY A 154 -11.99 -11.07 -30.79
N GLY A 155 -10.71 -11.17 -30.42
CA GLY A 155 -9.80 -12.21 -30.88
C GLY A 155 -9.15 -11.95 -32.24
N ARG A 156 -9.37 -10.77 -32.84
CA ARG A 156 -8.86 -10.43 -34.18
C ARG A 156 -7.33 -10.37 -34.29
N TRP A 157 -6.62 -10.35 -33.16
CA TRP A 157 -5.15 -10.21 -33.10
C TRP A 157 -4.38 -11.53 -33.35
N GLN A 158 -5.04 -12.68 -33.24
CA GLN A 158 -4.38 -14.01 -33.24
C GLN A 158 -3.50 -14.28 -34.48
N SER A 159 -3.86 -13.73 -35.64
CA SER A 159 -3.14 -13.94 -36.90
C SER A 159 -2.07 -12.88 -37.21
N LEU A 160 -1.88 -11.90 -36.32
CA LEU A 160 -0.94 -10.80 -36.54
C LEU A 160 0.52 -11.17 -36.24
N PHE A 161 0.75 -12.13 -35.32
CA PHE A 161 2.08 -12.44 -34.82
C PHE A 161 2.65 -13.69 -35.48
N ASP A 162 3.86 -13.57 -36.02
CA ASP A 162 4.62 -14.67 -36.62
C ASP A 162 5.35 -15.51 -35.53
N THR A 163 5.58 -14.95 -34.34
CA THR A 163 6.15 -15.65 -33.18
C THR A 163 5.57 -15.13 -31.86
N THR A 164 5.42 -16.01 -30.87
CA THR A 164 5.05 -15.65 -29.50
C THR A 164 5.90 -16.45 -28.52
N VAL A 165 6.66 -15.76 -27.67
CA VAL A 165 7.50 -16.35 -26.62
C VAL A 165 7.03 -15.85 -25.26
N CYS A 166 6.68 -16.79 -24.40
CA CYS A 166 6.14 -16.60 -23.07
C CYS A 166 7.18 -16.99 -22.00
N ALA A 167 6.84 -16.70 -20.75
CA ALA A 167 7.57 -17.13 -19.58
C ALA A 167 7.86 -18.65 -19.55
N ASP A 168 6.91 -19.46 -20.00
CA ASP A 168 7.02 -20.93 -19.96
C ASP A 168 7.96 -21.50 -21.04
N ASP A 169 8.36 -20.69 -22.02
CA ASP A 169 9.17 -21.13 -23.17
C ASP A 169 10.68 -20.95 -22.95
N VAL A 170 11.09 -20.38 -21.81
CA VAL A 170 12.48 -19.99 -21.50
C VAL A 170 12.89 -20.43 -20.10
N SER A 171 14.19 -20.62 -19.89
CA SER A 171 14.77 -20.97 -18.59
C SER A 171 14.96 -19.76 -17.67
N ALA A 172 15.13 -18.56 -18.24
CA ALA A 172 15.31 -17.32 -17.52
C ALA A 172 14.40 -16.20 -18.05
N TYR A 173 13.76 -15.47 -17.13
CA TYR A 173 12.92 -14.31 -17.45
C TYR A 173 13.74 -13.08 -17.82
N LYS A 174 13.11 -12.12 -18.52
CA LYS A 174 13.68 -10.79 -18.73
C LYS A 174 14.13 -10.20 -17.37
N PRO A 175 15.35 -9.65 -17.26
CA PRO A 175 16.17 -9.07 -18.33
C PRO A 175 17.12 -10.03 -19.07
N ASP A 176 17.05 -11.34 -18.82
CA ASP A 176 17.81 -12.32 -19.62
C ASP A 176 17.45 -12.20 -21.13
N PRO A 177 18.42 -12.38 -22.06
CA PRO A 177 18.15 -12.27 -23.49
C PRO A 177 17.45 -13.48 -24.11
N GLU A 178 17.35 -14.62 -23.41
CA GLU A 178 16.85 -15.90 -23.94
C GLU A 178 15.50 -15.76 -24.66
N MET A 179 14.58 -14.98 -24.11
CA MET A 179 13.25 -14.76 -24.68
C MET A 179 13.29 -14.08 -26.05
N LEU A 180 14.11 -13.02 -26.19
CA LEU A 180 14.26 -12.32 -27.46
C LEU A 180 15.02 -13.15 -28.47
N GLN A 181 16.07 -13.87 -28.03
CA GLN A 181 16.83 -14.79 -28.88
C GLN A 181 15.97 -15.92 -29.42
N ARG A 182 15.08 -16.48 -28.59
CA ARG A 182 14.12 -17.49 -29.01
C ARG A 182 13.13 -16.94 -30.02
N ALA A 183 12.57 -15.76 -29.78
CA ALA A 183 11.64 -15.13 -30.71
C ALA A 183 12.29 -14.85 -32.07
N MET A 184 13.56 -14.39 -32.05
CA MET A 184 14.38 -14.22 -33.26
C MET A 184 14.61 -15.53 -34.01
N ALA A 185 14.90 -16.62 -33.30
CA ALA A 185 15.12 -17.94 -33.89
C ALA A 185 13.84 -18.50 -34.53
N ASP A 186 12.70 -18.42 -33.81
CA ASP A 186 11.39 -18.85 -34.30
C ASP A 186 10.98 -18.04 -35.55
N ALA A 187 11.28 -16.73 -35.56
CA ALA A 187 11.08 -15.86 -36.70
C ALA A 187 12.18 -15.96 -37.78
N GLN A 188 13.19 -16.82 -37.64
CA GLN A 188 14.31 -16.94 -38.59
C GLN A 188 15.00 -15.60 -38.92
N GLU A 189 15.24 -14.75 -37.92
CA GLU A 189 15.97 -13.49 -38.06
C GLU A 189 17.20 -13.45 -37.15
N ALA A 190 18.36 -13.76 -37.72
CA ALA A 190 19.61 -13.83 -36.94
C ALA A 190 20.27 -12.45 -36.74
N ASN A 191 19.88 -11.42 -37.49
CA ASN A 191 20.51 -10.11 -37.40
C ASN A 191 19.77 -9.20 -36.40
N GLY A 192 20.30 -9.10 -35.17
CA GLY A 192 19.74 -8.25 -34.13
C GLY A 192 19.63 -6.76 -34.51
N GLU A 193 20.44 -6.24 -35.44
CA GLU A 193 20.31 -4.85 -35.91
C GLU A 193 19.03 -4.61 -36.73
N GLN A 194 18.45 -5.68 -37.29
CA GLN A 194 17.21 -5.66 -38.08
C GLN A 194 15.97 -6.05 -37.24
N VAL A 195 16.17 -6.25 -35.93
CA VAL A 195 15.13 -6.59 -34.97
C VAL A 195 14.93 -5.42 -34.02
N TRP A 196 13.70 -4.93 -33.92
CA TRP A 196 13.34 -3.93 -32.91
C TRP A 196 12.55 -4.58 -31.79
N TYR A 197 12.78 -4.13 -30.56
CA TYR A 197 11.99 -4.55 -29.41
C TYR A 197 11.29 -3.33 -28.79
N VAL A 198 9.97 -3.27 -28.91
CA VAL A 198 9.12 -2.19 -28.38
C VAL A 198 8.54 -2.64 -27.04
N ALA A 199 8.87 -1.95 -25.96
CA ALA A 199 8.43 -2.33 -24.62
C ALA A 199 8.46 -1.16 -23.62
N ASP A 200 7.71 -1.25 -22.53
CA ASP A 200 7.46 -0.16 -21.58
C ASP A 200 8.27 -0.20 -20.28
N SER A 201 9.04 -1.25 -20.04
CA SER A 201 9.84 -1.37 -18.81
C SER A 201 11.35 -1.20 -19.03
N MET A 202 12.05 -0.77 -17.99
CA MET A 202 13.51 -0.70 -17.98
C MET A 202 14.15 -2.10 -18.08
N VAL A 203 13.47 -3.12 -17.54
CA VAL A 203 13.87 -4.52 -17.62
C VAL A 203 13.89 -5.00 -19.08
N ASP A 204 12.91 -4.54 -19.88
CA ASP A 204 12.83 -4.87 -21.30
C ASP A 204 13.95 -4.21 -22.11
N MET A 205 14.26 -2.95 -21.81
CA MET A 205 15.38 -2.24 -22.44
C MET A 205 16.72 -2.91 -22.12
N GLN A 206 16.88 -3.45 -20.91
CA GLN A 206 18.06 -4.23 -20.55
C GLN A 206 18.08 -5.58 -21.29
N SER A 207 16.94 -6.26 -21.45
CA SER A 207 16.85 -7.50 -22.25
C SER A 207 17.21 -7.24 -23.72
N ALA A 208 16.71 -6.14 -24.32
CA ALA A 208 17.07 -5.72 -25.68
C ALA A 208 18.58 -5.54 -25.84
N LYS A 209 19.21 -4.85 -24.89
CA LYS A 209 20.67 -4.65 -24.86
C LYS A 209 21.41 -5.98 -24.78
N ASN A 210 20.98 -6.88 -23.89
CA ASN A 210 21.61 -8.18 -23.70
C ASN A 210 21.47 -9.09 -24.93
N ALA A 211 20.35 -8.98 -25.66
CA ALA A 211 20.07 -9.74 -26.87
C ALA A 211 20.71 -9.14 -28.14
N GLY A 212 21.23 -7.91 -28.06
CA GLY A 212 21.82 -7.21 -29.21
C GLY A 212 20.78 -6.70 -30.21
N VAL A 213 19.54 -6.45 -29.78
CA VAL A 213 18.46 -5.91 -30.63
C VAL A 213 18.25 -4.40 -30.39
N GLN A 214 17.54 -3.73 -31.30
CA GLN A 214 17.24 -2.30 -31.18
C GLN A 214 16.06 -2.06 -30.23
N GLY A 215 16.33 -1.68 -28.97
CA GLY A 215 15.27 -1.35 -28.02
C GLY A 215 14.58 -0.02 -28.32
N VAL A 216 13.26 0.01 -28.36
CA VAL A 216 12.40 1.20 -28.45
C VAL A 216 11.57 1.24 -27.17
N PHE A 217 11.78 2.25 -26.35
CA PHE A 217 11.06 2.37 -25.09
C PHE A 217 9.69 3.03 -25.32
N TYR A 218 8.62 2.32 -24.97
CA TYR A 218 7.26 2.82 -25.02
C TYR A 218 6.89 3.44 -23.67
N ASN A 219 6.80 4.76 -23.60
CA ASN A 219 6.55 5.49 -22.36
C ASN A 219 5.06 5.47 -21.94
N GLY A 220 4.44 4.29 -21.92
CA GLY A 220 3.07 4.09 -21.45
C GLY A 220 2.88 4.42 -19.96
N GLY A 221 3.96 4.41 -19.18
CA GLY A 221 3.97 4.78 -17.76
C GLY A 221 4.06 6.29 -17.46
N PHE A 222 4.10 7.14 -18.49
CA PHE A 222 4.20 8.61 -18.36
C PHE A 222 5.38 9.09 -17.51
N TRP A 223 6.54 8.46 -17.69
CA TRP A 223 7.78 8.86 -17.02
C TRP A 223 8.20 10.25 -17.47
N GLU A 224 8.60 11.09 -16.51
CA GLU A 224 9.11 12.42 -16.80
C GLU A 224 10.51 12.37 -17.42
N VAL A 225 10.83 13.37 -18.25
CA VAL A 225 12.11 13.45 -18.98
C VAL A 225 13.34 13.33 -18.07
N PRO A 226 13.41 13.97 -16.87
CA PRO A 226 14.56 13.80 -15.98
C PRO A 226 14.73 12.36 -15.50
N ALA A 227 13.64 11.66 -15.19
CA ALA A 227 13.66 10.27 -14.76
C ALA A 227 14.15 9.34 -15.87
N LEU A 228 13.66 9.54 -17.10
CA LEU A 228 14.12 8.78 -18.26
C LEU A 228 15.61 9.02 -18.58
N ARG A 229 16.07 10.26 -18.47
CA ARG A 229 17.51 10.58 -18.65
C ARG A 229 18.39 9.86 -17.64
N LEU A 230 17.94 9.79 -16.38
CA LEU A 230 18.66 9.08 -15.34
C LEU A 230 18.68 7.58 -15.61
N ALA A 231 17.51 6.99 -15.92
CA ALA A 231 17.35 5.57 -16.18
C ALA A 231 18.18 5.09 -17.39
N PHE A 232 18.27 5.91 -18.44
CA PHE A 232 19.01 5.61 -19.68
C PHE A 232 20.43 6.20 -19.72
N SER A 233 20.98 6.60 -18.58
CA SER A 233 22.34 7.16 -18.51
C SER A 233 23.43 6.16 -18.96
N GLY A 234 23.25 4.85 -18.71
CA GLY A 234 24.17 3.78 -19.08
C GLY A 234 23.78 2.95 -20.32
N TYR A 235 22.60 3.22 -20.89
CA TYR A 235 22.11 2.57 -22.10
C TYR A 235 21.06 3.46 -22.75
N LYS A 236 21.26 3.79 -24.03
CA LYS A 236 20.33 4.63 -24.79
C LYS A 236 19.49 3.76 -25.72
N PRO A 237 18.17 3.67 -25.52
CA PRO A 237 17.30 3.02 -26.50
C PRO A 237 17.36 3.77 -27.83
N ARG A 238 16.97 3.09 -28.92
CA ARG A 238 16.87 3.69 -30.27
C ARG A 238 15.97 4.91 -30.25
N ALA A 239 14.83 4.80 -29.59
CA ALA A 239 13.87 5.86 -29.41
C ALA A 239 13.12 5.68 -28.10
N VAL A 240 12.57 6.79 -27.61
CA VAL A 240 11.52 6.81 -26.59
C VAL A 240 10.29 7.36 -27.29
N ILE A 241 9.21 6.59 -27.29
CA ILE A 241 7.94 6.94 -27.94
C ILE A 241 6.82 6.96 -26.90
N ALA A 242 5.82 7.83 -27.07
CA ALA A 242 4.64 7.90 -26.21
C ALA A 242 3.37 7.36 -26.88
N SER A 243 3.44 6.99 -28.17
CA SER A 243 2.33 6.44 -28.92
C SER A 243 2.79 5.53 -30.07
N PHE A 244 1.89 4.70 -30.59
CA PHE A 244 2.12 3.96 -31.83
C PHE A 244 2.22 4.86 -33.06
N ASP A 245 1.69 6.08 -33.00
CA ASP A 245 1.88 7.05 -34.09
C ASP A 245 3.34 7.51 -34.16
N GLU A 246 3.96 7.76 -33.01
CA GLU A 246 5.40 8.05 -32.91
C GLU A 246 6.29 6.87 -33.32
N LEU A 247 5.81 5.62 -33.18
CA LEU A 247 6.49 4.45 -33.75
C LEU A 247 6.57 4.56 -35.28
N PHE A 248 5.50 5.01 -35.94
CA PHE A 248 5.50 5.26 -37.37
C PHE A 248 6.37 6.46 -37.75
N ASP A 249 6.44 7.51 -36.91
CA ASP A 249 7.34 8.65 -37.13
C ASP A 249 8.82 8.27 -37.12
N ILE A 250 9.22 7.26 -36.34
CA ILE A 250 10.61 6.77 -36.33
C ILE A 250 10.90 5.73 -37.42
N LEU A 251 9.87 5.12 -38.01
CA LEU A 251 9.98 4.21 -39.15
C LEU A 251 10.00 4.95 -40.48
N GLU A 252 9.23 6.03 -40.62
CA GLU A 252 9.07 6.79 -41.86
C GLU A 252 10.41 7.28 -42.46
N PRO A 253 11.40 7.76 -41.69
CA PRO A 253 12.70 8.15 -42.25
C PRO A 253 13.51 7.00 -42.87
N LEU A 254 13.16 5.74 -42.59
CA LEU A 254 13.85 4.56 -43.10
C LEU A 254 13.31 4.13 -44.46
N ASP A 255 11.99 4.30 -44.68
CA ASP A 255 11.33 4.13 -45.98
C ASP A 255 10.01 4.92 -46.02
N ALA A 256 10.09 6.18 -46.42
CA ALA A 256 8.94 7.07 -46.42
C ALA A 256 7.84 6.65 -47.41
N SER A 257 8.21 6.00 -48.52
CA SER A 257 7.26 5.54 -49.53
C SER A 257 6.41 4.39 -48.97
N LEU A 258 7.07 3.40 -48.37
CA LEU A 258 6.41 2.23 -47.81
C LEU A 258 5.54 2.60 -46.61
N ILE A 259 6.09 3.35 -45.65
CA ILE A 259 5.41 3.67 -44.39
C ILE A 259 4.19 4.58 -44.62
N LYS A 260 4.29 5.62 -45.45
CA LYS A 260 3.14 6.50 -45.76
C LYS A 260 2.01 5.77 -46.48
N ALA A 261 2.33 4.76 -47.28
CA ALA A 261 1.33 4.00 -48.02
C ALA A 261 0.47 3.12 -47.10
N VAL A 262 1.00 2.69 -45.94
CA VAL A 262 0.30 1.76 -45.02
C VAL A 262 -0.17 2.43 -43.72
N ARG A 263 0.38 3.60 -43.34
CA ARG A 263 0.09 4.25 -42.06
C ARG A 263 -1.42 4.49 -41.88
N PRO A 264 -2.04 3.97 -40.80
CA PRO A 264 -3.45 4.21 -40.55
C PRO A 264 -3.68 5.68 -40.13
N PRO A 265 -4.95 6.15 -40.08
CA PRO A 265 -5.28 7.42 -39.43
C PRO A 265 -4.76 7.44 -37.99
N ALA A 266 -4.31 8.62 -37.54
CA ALA A 266 -3.76 8.75 -36.18
C ALA A 266 -4.84 8.50 -35.13
N PHE A 267 -4.50 7.68 -34.13
CA PHE A 267 -5.34 7.43 -32.95
C PHE A 267 -4.85 8.23 -31.75
N PRO A 268 -5.73 8.53 -30.78
CA PRO A 268 -5.35 9.26 -29.57
C PRO A 268 -4.21 8.56 -28.81
N ALA A 269 -3.18 9.33 -28.45
CA ALA A 269 -2.14 8.85 -27.56
C ALA A 269 -2.71 8.56 -26.16
N PRO A 270 -2.14 7.59 -25.41
CA PRO A 270 -2.52 7.33 -24.03
C PRO A 270 -2.46 8.63 -23.19
N GLN A 271 -3.39 8.77 -22.26
CA GLN A 271 -3.43 9.92 -21.35
C GLN A 271 -3.00 9.51 -19.94
N PRO A 272 -2.22 10.34 -19.23
CA PRO A 272 -1.84 10.02 -17.86
C PRO A 272 -3.09 9.94 -16.98
N PRO A 273 -3.08 9.06 -15.95
CA PRO A 273 -4.16 9.06 -14.97
C PRO A 273 -4.25 10.45 -14.32
N PRO A 274 -5.45 10.92 -13.97
CA PRO A 274 -5.62 12.21 -13.32
C PRO A 274 -4.73 12.27 -12.07
N PRO A 275 -4.07 13.42 -11.80
CA PRO A 275 -3.22 13.55 -10.63
C PRO A 275 -4.03 13.27 -9.37
N ARG A 276 -3.44 12.50 -8.45
CA ARG A 276 -4.05 12.22 -7.15
C ARG A 276 -4.20 13.54 -6.40
N ILE A 277 -5.44 13.90 -6.09
CA ILE A 277 -5.72 15.02 -5.18
C ILE A 277 -5.57 14.45 -3.77
N GLU A 278 -4.49 14.84 -3.10
CA GLU A 278 -4.32 14.49 -1.70
C GLU A 278 -5.39 15.18 -0.84
N PRO A 279 -5.92 14.51 0.19
CA PRO A 279 -6.85 15.16 1.11
C PRO A 279 -6.20 16.35 1.81
N ASP A 280 -7.00 17.30 2.28
CA ASP A 280 -6.57 18.50 3.01
C ASP A 280 -5.79 18.18 4.30
N TRP A 281 -5.98 16.98 4.84
CA TRP A 281 -5.26 16.43 5.99
C TRP A 281 -4.01 15.62 5.61
N ASN A 282 -3.56 15.60 4.35
CA ASN A 282 -2.28 15.00 3.99
C ASN A 282 -1.11 15.87 4.50
N PRO A 283 -0.05 15.29 5.10
CA PRO A 283 1.08 16.05 5.64
C PRO A 283 1.76 17.00 4.63
N ALA A 284 1.73 16.68 3.34
CA ALA A 284 2.33 17.49 2.28
C ALA A 284 1.58 18.80 1.99
N VAL A 285 0.31 18.91 2.42
CA VAL A 285 -0.54 20.09 2.15
C VAL A 285 -1.14 20.71 3.43
N ALA A 286 -1.12 19.97 4.55
CA ALA A 286 -1.62 20.44 5.83
C ALA A 286 -0.83 21.66 6.32
N LYS A 287 -1.54 22.71 6.73
CA LYS A 287 -0.96 23.92 7.32
C LYS A 287 -1.23 23.94 8.82
N LEU A 288 -0.21 23.62 9.61
CA LEU A 288 -0.32 23.49 11.07
C LEU A 288 0.50 24.56 11.78
N HIS A 289 0.10 24.89 13.01
CA HIS A 289 0.90 25.74 13.89
C HIS A 289 1.99 24.91 14.56
N THR A 290 3.16 25.52 14.77
CA THR A 290 4.25 24.94 15.55
C THR A 290 3.77 24.59 16.96
N PRO A 291 3.97 23.35 17.44
CA PRO A 291 3.47 22.92 18.74
C PRO A 291 4.32 23.46 19.90
N ASP A 292 3.65 23.87 20.98
CA ASP A 292 4.29 24.11 22.29
C ASP A 292 4.15 22.86 23.20
N VAL A 293 3.18 21.99 22.92
CA VAL A 293 2.99 20.69 23.58
C VAL A 293 2.50 19.65 22.57
N ILE A 294 3.01 18.43 22.71
CA ILE A 294 2.53 17.26 21.95
C ILE A 294 2.12 16.17 22.95
N LEU A 295 0.84 15.83 22.93
CA LEU A 295 0.26 14.77 23.73
C LEU A 295 0.01 13.55 22.83
N PHE A 296 0.31 12.36 23.31
CA PHE A 296 0.16 11.10 22.55
C PHE A 296 -0.84 10.17 23.22
N ASP A 297 -1.61 9.44 22.43
CA ASP A 297 -2.22 8.20 22.90
C ASP A 297 -1.14 7.14 23.15
N TRP A 298 -1.47 6.16 23.98
CA TRP A 298 -0.56 5.08 24.35
C TRP A 298 -0.69 3.87 23.43
N HIS A 299 -1.82 3.17 23.52
CA HIS A 299 -2.08 1.92 22.80
C HIS A 299 -2.30 2.18 21.30
N ALA A 300 -1.73 1.34 20.44
CA ALA A 300 -1.85 1.43 18.97
C ALA A 300 -1.35 2.77 18.36
N THR A 301 -0.70 3.60 19.19
CA THR A 301 -0.01 4.82 18.80
C THR A 301 1.46 4.73 19.16
N LEU A 302 1.81 4.68 20.45
CA LEU A 302 3.21 4.58 20.90
C LEU A 302 3.67 3.13 21.12
N VAL A 303 2.76 2.26 21.56
CA VAL A 303 3.05 0.86 21.88
C VAL A 303 2.02 -0.11 21.29
N ASP A 304 2.43 -1.33 20.99
CA ASP A 304 1.53 -2.44 20.66
C ASP A 304 1.25 -3.25 21.94
N THR A 305 -0.03 -3.32 22.32
CA THR A 305 -0.51 -4.19 23.42
C THR A 305 -1.69 -5.06 22.99
N LEU A 306 -1.83 -5.30 21.66
CA LEU A 306 -3.00 -5.92 21.06
C LEU A 306 -3.17 -7.38 21.52
N ASP A 307 -2.07 -8.12 21.68
CA ASP A 307 -2.13 -9.53 22.08
C ASP A 307 -2.73 -9.69 23.49
N ALA A 308 -2.22 -8.94 24.47
CA ALA A 308 -2.77 -8.95 25.83
C ALA A 308 -4.26 -8.57 25.85
N MET A 309 -4.67 -7.63 24.98
CA MET A 309 -6.07 -7.23 24.85
C MET A 309 -6.95 -8.35 24.29
N TYR A 310 -6.55 -8.99 23.18
CA TYR A 310 -7.33 -10.07 22.57
C TYR A 310 -7.40 -11.31 23.46
N HIS A 311 -6.31 -11.65 24.17
CA HIS A 311 -6.30 -12.74 25.13
C HIS A 311 -7.26 -12.47 26.30
N ALA A 312 -7.23 -11.27 26.86
CA ALA A 312 -8.14 -10.90 27.95
C ALA A 312 -9.62 -10.87 27.53
N VAL A 313 -9.92 -10.49 26.28
CA VAL A 313 -11.29 -10.61 25.74
C VAL A 313 -11.68 -12.07 25.62
N ASP A 314 -10.85 -12.93 25.02
CA ASP A 314 -11.15 -14.36 24.85
C ASP A 314 -11.35 -15.08 26.20
N ASP A 315 -10.61 -14.72 27.23
CA ASP A 315 -10.79 -15.29 28.57
C ASP A 315 -12.05 -14.78 29.27
N MET A 316 -12.47 -13.55 28.97
CA MET A 316 -13.67 -12.94 29.54
C MET A 316 -14.96 -13.44 28.89
N LEU A 317 -14.97 -13.70 27.57
CA LEU A 317 -16.18 -14.07 26.84
C LEU A 317 -16.91 -15.32 27.39
N PRO A 318 -16.24 -16.37 27.88
CA PRO A 318 -16.88 -17.50 28.57
C PRO A 318 -17.68 -17.13 29.83
N GLU A 319 -17.37 -16.00 30.47
CA GLU A 319 -18.04 -15.53 31.69
C GLU A 319 -19.30 -14.69 31.43
N LEU A 320 -19.59 -14.35 30.16
CA LEU A 320 -20.77 -13.51 29.86
C LEU A 320 -22.08 -14.09 30.40
N ALA A 321 -22.24 -15.42 30.41
CA ALA A 321 -23.42 -16.06 30.96
C ALA A 321 -23.55 -15.87 32.48
N SER A 322 -22.47 -16.06 33.24
CA SER A 322 -22.49 -15.92 34.71
C SER A 322 -22.62 -14.45 35.14
N LEU A 323 -22.18 -13.52 34.29
CA LEU A 323 -22.32 -12.08 34.49
C LEU A 323 -23.69 -11.52 34.05
N GLY A 324 -24.58 -12.37 33.50
CA GLY A 324 -25.89 -11.94 32.99
C GLY A 324 -25.79 -11.04 31.75
N LEU A 325 -24.68 -11.13 31.01
CA LEU A 325 -24.39 -10.32 29.82
C LEU A 325 -24.77 -11.03 28.52
N LEU A 326 -24.83 -12.36 28.50
CA LEU A 326 -25.12 -13.13 27.28
C LEU A 326 -26.48 -12.76 26.67
N GLU A 327 -27.52 -12.59 27.49
CA GLU A 327 -28.86 -12.18 27.06
C GLU A 327 -28.96 -10.69 26.70
N ARG A 328 -27.92 -9.90 27.02
CA ARG A 328 -27.83 -8.45 26.76
C ARG A 328 -27.00 -8.13 25.51
N LEU A 329 -26.52 -9.16 24.81
CA LEU A 329 -25.87 -8.96 23.52
C LEU A 329 -26.85 -8.37 22.52
N VAL A 330 -26.35 -7.46 21.68
CA VAL A 330 -27.08 -6.96 20.51
C VAL A 330 -27.54 -8.14 19.65
N ARG A 331 -28.72 -8.04 19.04
CA ARG A 331 -29.18 -9.09 18.13
C ARG A 331 -28.47 -8.95 16.78
N PRO A 332 -28.12 -10.05 16.09
CA PRO A 332 -27.46 -9.96 14.78
C PRO A 332 -28.20 -9.05 13.79
N GLU A 333 -29.53 -9.08 13.78
CA GLU A 333 -30.38 -8.21 12.95
C GLU A 333 -30.31 -6.71 13.30
N ASP A 334 -29.90 -6.36 14.52
CA ASP A 334 -29.76 -4.99 15.01
C ASP A 334 -28.32 -4.45 14.87
N SER A 335 -27.42 -5.23 14.26
CA SER A 335 -26.02 -4.88 14.06
C SER A 335 -25.83 -3.82 12.97
N ARG A 336 -24.79 -2.98 13.10
CA ARG A 336 -24.53 -1.85 12.18
C ARG A 336 -24.04 -2.28 10.80
N SER A 337 -23.49 -3.48 10.69
CA SER A 337 -22.92 -4.03 9.46
C SER A 337 -23.07 -5.57 9.43
N PRO A 338 -23.00 -6.19 8.25
CA PRO A 338 -22.95 -7.65 8.13
C PRO A 338 -21.75 -8.28 8.86
N GLU A 339 -20.62 -7.56 8.94
CA GLU A 339 -19.44 -8.00 9.67
C GLU A 339 -19.65 -7.97 11.19
N ASP A 340 -20.27 -6.90 11.70
CA ASP A 340 -20.65 -6.75 13.11
C ASP A 340 -21.61 -7.89 13.50
N ALA A 341 -22.62 -8.18 12.67
CA ALA A 341 -23.58 -9.27 12.89
C ALA A 341 -22.89 -10.64 13.02
N LYS A 342 -21.94 -10.93 12.13
CA LYS A 342 -21.15 -12.19 12.19
C LYS A 342 -20.32 -12.28 13.47
N LEU A 343 -19.75 -11.16 13.94
CA LEU A 343 -18.99 -11.14 15.19
C LEU A 343 -19.91 -11.49 16.37
N VAL A 344 -21.08 -10.86 16.45
CA VAL A 344 -22.08 -11.13 17.49
C VAL A 344 -22.53 -12.59 17.46
N GLU A 345 -22.94 -13.12 16.29
CA GLU A 345 -23.38 -14.52 16.13
C GLU A 345 -22.31 -15.52 16.58
N TYR A 346 -21.05 -15.24 16.23
CA TYR A 346 -19.94 -16.10 16.61
C TYR A 346 -19.69 -16.08 18.11
N VAL A 347 -19.70 -14.90 18.73
CA VAL A 347 -19.55 -14.77 20.19
C VAL A 347 -20.70 -15.45 20.93
N GLN A 348 -21.94 -15.29 20.47
CA GLN A 348 -23.11 -15.98 21.02
C GLN A 348 -23.02 -17.50 20.93
N SER A 349 -22.46 -18.02 19.83
CA SER A 349 -22.40 -19.46 19.57
C SER A 349 -21.22 -20.16 20.24
N PHE A 350 -20.09 -19.46 20.39
CA PHE A 350 -18.81 -20.08 20.77
C PHE A 350 -18.14 -19.44 21.99
N ASN A 351 -18.69 -18.35 22.54
CA ASN A 351 -18.13 -17.61 23.69
C ASN A 351 -16.64 -17.25 23.53
N ARG A 352 -16.23 -16.88 22.31
CA ARG A 352 -14.86 -16.46 21.98
C ARG A 352 -14.85 -15.62 20.71
N LEU A 353 -13.76 -14.89 20.43
CA LEU A 353 -13.60 -14.20 19.17
C LEU A 353 -13.26 -15.16 18.03
N HIS A 354 -13.74 -14.85 16.82
CA HIS A 354 -13.37 -15.60 15.62
C HIS A 354 -11.85 -15.48 15.36
N PRO A 355 -11.12 -16.56 15.00
CA PRO A 355 -9.66 -16.52 14.77
C PRO A 355 -9.21 -15.41 13.82
N LYS A 356 -9.97 -15.17 12.75
CA LYS A 356 -9.74 -14.07 11.79
C LYS A 356 -9.73 -12.68 12.43
N VAL A 357 -10.56 -12.41 13.45
CA VAL A 357 -10.59 -11.11 14.14
C VAL A 357 -9.27 -10.86 14.87
N ARG A 358 -8.73 -11.91 15.51
CA ARG A 358 -7.43 -11.87 16.20
C ARG A 358 -6.27 -11.74 15.23
N ALA A 359 -6.32 -12.47 14.11
CA ALA A 359 -5.30 -12.41 13.07
C ALA A 359 -5.27 -11.05 12.38
N ASP A 360 -6.45 -10.47 12.09
CA ASP A 360 -6.55 -9.17 11.42
C ASP A 360 -6.14 -8.01 12.32
N ARG A 361 -6.32 -8.12 13.65
CA ARG A 361 -6.01 -7.06 14.65
C ARG A 361 -6.61 -5.68 14.34
N LYS A 362 -7.78 -5.63 13.70
CA LYS A 362 -8.39 -4.38 13.18
C LYS A 362 -9.46 -3.74 14.06
N ILE A 363 -9.84 -4.38 15.16
CA ILE A 363 -10.95 -3.92 16.01
C ILE A 363 -10.48 -3.76 17.45
N SER A 364 -10.67 -2.57 18.01
CA SER A 364 -10.29 -2.27 19.39
C SER A 364 -11.22 -2.95 20.39
N ARG A 365 -10.81 -3.07 21.66
CA ARG A 365 -11.69 -3.51 22.76
C ARG A 365 -12.99 -2.68 22.81
N THR A 366 -12.86 -1.36 22.68
CA THR A 366 -13.99 -0.43 22.73
C THR A 366 -14.98 -0.73 21.60
N ASP A 367 -14.47 -0.97 20.39
CA ASP A 367 -15.31 -1.33 19.25
C ASP A 367 -15.95 -2.72 19.42
N ILE A 368 -15.22 -3.70 19.96
CA ILE A 368 -15.79 -5.02 20.28
C ILE A 368 -16.98 -4.85 21.23
N PHE A 369 -16.85 -4.05 22.29
CA PHE A 369 -17.93 -3.85 23.26
C PHE A 369 -19.08 -3.02 22.68
N GLU A 370 -18.80 -2.08 21.78
CA GLU A 370 -19.84 -1.36 21.04
C GLU A 370 -20.62 -2.30 20.12
N VAL A 371 -19.95 -3.23 19.43
CA VAL A 371 -20.60 -4.27 18.62
C VAL A 371 -21.43 -5.22 19.47
N LEU A 372 -20.90 -5.67 20.60
CA LEU A 372 -21.55 -6.66 21.47
C LEU A 372 -22.71 -6.07 22.27
N PHE A 373 -22.62 -4.84 22.78
CA PHE A 373 -23.59 -4.29 23.74
C PHE A 373 -24.31 -3.03 23.24
N GLY A 374 -23.93 -2.46 22.10
CA GLY A 374 -24.61 -1.32 21.51
C GLY A 374 -24.71 -0.13 22.47
N LYS A 375 -25.92 0.32 22.81
CA LYS A 375 -26.14 1.46 23.72
C LYS A 375 -26.25 1.08 25.21
N ASP A 376 -26.06 -0.20 25.55
CA ASP A 376 -26.19 -0.68 26.92
C ASP A 376 -24.95 -0.36 27.76
N GLU A 377 -24.91 0.84 28.32
CA GLU A 377 -23.79 1.33 29.12
C GLU A 377 -23.55 0.52 30.40
N GLU A 378 -24.60 -0.05 30.99
CA GLU A 378 -24.44 -0.88 32.18
C GLU A 378 -23.82 -2.24 31.84
N ALA A 379 -24.20 -2.84 30.71
CA ALA A 379 -23.55 -4.06 30.21
C ALA A 379 -22.06 -3.82 29.91
N LYS A 380 -21.74 -2.72 29.22
CA LYS A 380 -20.34 -2.32 28.95
C LYS A 380 -19.54 -2.15 30.23
N ARG A 381 -20.13 -1.55 31.28
CA ARG A 381 -19.47 -1.35 32.57
C ARG A 381 -19.13 -2.68 33.25
N ILE A 382 -20.04 -3.65 33.24
CA ILE A 382 -19.81 -4.99 33.78
C ILE A 382 -18.75 -5.72 32.95
N ALA A 383 -18.84 -5.67 31.62
CA ALA A 383 -17.88 -6.28 30.70
C ALA A 383 -16.46 -5.70 30.87
N HIS A 384 -16.34 -4.38 31.04
CA HIS A 384 -15.05 -3.73 31.35
C HIS A 384 -14.44 -4.24 32.66
N LYS A 385 -15.26 -4.43 33.71
CA LYS A 385 -14.76 -4.94 35.00
C LYS A 385 -14.24 -6.37 34.87
N ALA A 386 -14.96 -7.23 34.15
CA ALA A 386 -14.54 -8.61 33.90
C ALA A 386 -13.28 -8.67 33.02
N PHE A 387 -13.25 -7.87 31.94
CA PHE A 387 -12.07 -7.73 31.10
C PHE A 387 -10.84 -7.30 31.91
N ASN A 388 -10.95 -6.29 32.77
CA ASN A 388 -9.82 -5.84 33.60
C ASN A 388 -9.33 -6.94 34.56
N ALA A 389 -10.20 -7.86 35.02
CA ALA A 389 -9.78 -8.99 35.83
C ALA A 389 -8.92 -9.98 35.02
N HIS A 390 -9.29 -10.26 33.78
CA HIS A 390 -8.52 -11.14 32.89
C HIS A 390 -7.29 -10.48 32.29
N TYR A 391 -7.34 -9.18 32.01
CA TYR A 391 -6.19 -8.42 31.52
C TYR A 391 -5.03 -8.47 32.51
N ARG A 392 -5.31 -8.62 33.83
CA ARG A 392 -4.29 -8.89 34.86
C ARG A 392 -3.54 -10.21 34.70
N ASN A 393 -3.95 -11.11 33.82
CA ASN A 393 -3.21 -12.35 33.56
C ASN A 393 -2.31 -12.24 32.31
N HIS A 394 -2.52 -11.21 31.49
CA HIS A 394 -1.89 -11.07 30.17
C HIS A 394 -1.05 -9.81 30.00
N TYR A 395 -1.23 -8.79 30.85
CA TYR A 395 -0.38 -7.60 30.84
C TYR A 395 1.06 -7.96 31.22
N GLY A 396 2.02 -7.57 30.39
CA GLY A 396 3.43 -7.94 30.56
C GLY A 396 4.33 -7.37 29.47
N GLU A 397 4.53 -8.12 28.39
CA GLU A 397 5.36 -7.66 27.28
C GLU A 397 4.68 -6.51 26.52
N VAL A 398 5.41 -5.40 26.40
CA VAL A 398 4.99 -4.20 25.67
C VAL A 398 6.09 -3.84 24.70
N GLU A 399 5.77 -3.86 23.42
CA GLU A 399 6.70 -3.47 22.37
C GLU A 399 6.37 -2.05 21.87
N PRO A 400 7.39 -1.26 21.49
CA PRO A 400 7.18 -0.05 20.72
C PRO A 400 6.34 -0.34 19.47
N PHE A 401 5.41 0.53 19.13
CA PHE A 401 4.60 0.36 17.92
C PHE A 401 5.46 0.37 16.65
N GLU A 402 6.57 1.12 16.65
CA GLU A 402 7.60 1.11 15.61
C GLU A 402 9.02 0.97 16.21
N PRO A 403 10.00 0.40 15.48
CA PRO A 403 11.37 0.17 15.97
C PRO A 403 12.19 1.40 16.42
N LYS A 404 11.64 2.62 16.34
CA LYS A 404 12.33 3.89 16.65
C LYS A 404 11.48 4.91 17.44
N VAL A 405 10.38 4.49 18.05
CA VAL A 405 9.51 5.40 18.82
C VAL A 405 10.29 6.10 19.93
N ARG A 406 11.10 5.35 20.70
CA ARG A 406 11.96 5.93 21.76
C ARG A 406 12.87 7.04 21.22
N ALA A 407 13.59 6.76 20.14
CA ALA A 407 14.52 7.73 19.54
C ALA A 407 13.79 8.99 19.04
N MET A 408 12.56 8.84 18.53
CA MET A 408 11.70 9.96 18.15
C MET A 408 11.30 10.80 19.38
N LEU A 409 10.85 10.17 20.46
CA LEU A 409 10.52 10.86 21.72
C LEU A 409 11.73 11.60 22.30
N GLU A 410 12.90 10.96 22.35
CA GLU A 410 14.17 11.59 22.75
C GLU A 410 14.55 12.77 21.85
N GLY A 411 14.24 12.69 20.55
CA GLY A 411 14.38 13.78 19.60
C GLY A 411 13.45 14.96 19.93
N LEU A 412 12.18 14.69 20.20
CA LEU A 412 11.19 15.72 20.55
C LEU A 412 11.56 16.46 21.83
N ARG A 413 12.11 15.76 22.83
CA ARG A 413 12.58 16.39 24.09
C ARG A 413 13.71 17.39 23.90
N LYS A 414 14.40 17.37 22.76
CA LYS A 414 15.45 18.35 22.43
C LYS A 414 14.88 19.63 21.81
N LEU A 415 13.58 19.64 21.47
CA LEU A 415 12.86 20.79 20.96
C LEU A 415 12.26 21.62 22.12
N PRO A 416 11.96 22.92 21.91
CA PRO A 416 11.36 23.77 22.92
C PRO A 416 9.85 23.50 23.08
N LEU A 417 9.48 22.26 23.37
CA LEU A 417 8.11 21.80 23.57
C LEU A 417 8.03 20.80 24.73
N LYS A 418 6.80 20.55 25.20
CA LYS A 418 6.47 19.54 26.22
C LYS A 418 5.88 18.30 25.58
N ILE A 419 6.13 17.12 26.15
CA ILE A 419 5.50 15.87 25.70
C ILE A 419 4.76 15.14 26.82
N GLY A 420 3.64 14.50 26.50
CA GLY A 420 2.87 13.74 27.47
C GLY A 420 2.08 12.59 26.88
N VAL A 421 1.59 11.69 27.74
CA VAL A 421 0.77 10.54 27.36
C VAL A 421 -0.63 10.65 27.94
N ILE A 422 -1.63 10.34 27.12
CA ILE A 422 -3.04 10.30 27.49
C ILE A 422 -3.59 8.94 27.15
N THR A 423 -4.25 8.26 28.08
CA THR A 423 -4.80 6.94 27.81
C THR A 423 -6.14 6.72 28.48
N ASN A 424 -7.01 5.92 27.86
CA ASN A 424 -8.23 5.41 28.49
C ASN A 424 -7.97 4.20 29.40
N ARG A 425 -6.72 3.70 29.44
CA ARG A 425 -6.27 2.63 30.35
C ARG A 425 -6.31 3.13 31.79
N ASP A 426 -6.65 2.24 32.71
CA ASP A 426 -6.56 2.54 34.14
C ASP A 426 -5.09 2.62 34.55
N ARG A 427 -4.77 3.47 35.52
CA ARG A 427 -3.42 3.79 35.97
C ARG A 427 -2.61 2.54 36.34
N GLU A 428 -3.24 1.54 36.96
CA GLU A 428 -2.58 0.27 37.34
C GLU A 428 -1.94 -0.44 36.14
N PHE A 429 -2.58 -0.41 34.96
CA PHE A 429 -2.08 -1.08 33.77
C PHE A 429 -1.06 -0.21 33.04
N PHE A 430 -1.35 1.08 32.93
CA PHE A 430 -0.47 2.03 32.26
C PHE A 430 0.91 2.09 32.94
N GLU A 431 0.98 2.15 34.27
CA GLU A 431 2.24 2.19 34.99
C GLU A 431 3.08 0.93 34.77
N HIS A 432 2.43 -0.24 34.67
CA HIS A 432 3.12 -1.49 34.35
C HIS A 432 3.66 -1.48 32.91
N GLU A 433 2.81 -1.12 31.94
CA GLU A 433 3.19 -1.05 30.53
C GLU A 433 4.32 -0.04 30.29
N LEU A 434 4.24 1.13 30.94
CA LEU A 434 5.26 2.19 30.87
C LEU A 434 6.60 1.76 31.47
N ALA A 435 6.60 0.90 32.48
CA ALA A 435 7.83 0.35 33.08
C ALA A 435 8.41 -0.83 32.28
N ALA A 436 7.54 -1.60 31.60
CA ALA A 436 7.93 -2.81 30.88
C ALA A 436 8.45 -2.55 29.47
N VAL A 437 8.04 -1.46 28.82
CA VAL A 437 8.40 -1.16 27.42
C VAL A 437 9.92 -1.17 27.19
N GLU A 438 10.36 -1.92 26.18
CA GLU A 438 11.78 -2.17 25.83
C GLU A 438 12.64 -2.72 26.99
N GLY A 439 12.03 -3.23 28.07
CA GLY A 439 12.73 -3.72 29.27
C GLY A 439 13.41 -2.64 30.13
N THR A 440 13.37 -1.38 29.70
CA THR A 440 13.98 -0.23 30.41
C THR A 440 12.96 0.77 30.92
N GLY A 441 11.72 0.73 30.40
CA GLY A 441 10.69 1.71 30.67
C GLY A 441 10.90 3.05 29.97
N TRP A 442 9.84 3.86 29.86
CA TRP A 442 9.80 5.15 29.16
C TRP A 442 9.32 6.33 30.04
N ALA A 443 9.23 6.15 31.35
CA ALA A 443 8.64 7.16 32.25
C ALA A 443 9.34 8.52 32.17
N GLU A 444 10.66 8.55 32.01
CA GLU A 444 11.48 9.75 31.90
C GLU A 444 11.27 10.53 30.59
N LEU A 445 10.63 9.90 29.61
CA LEU A 445 10.39 10.53 28.32
C LEU A 445 9.26 11.57 28.40
N PHE A 446 8.34 11.47 29.36
CA PHE A 446 7.14 12.32 29.40
C PHE A 446 7.19 13.38 30.51
N ASP A 447 6.71 14.59 30.22
CA ASP A 447 6.50 15.66 31.21
C ASP A 447 5.18 15.48 31.97
N THR A 448 4.21 14.74 31.40
CA THR A 448 2.94 14.42 32.05
C THR A 448 2.34 13.12 31.53
N ASP A 449 1.60 12.43 32.38
CA ASP A 449 0.66 11.35 32.03
C ASP A 449 -0.75 11.64 32.58
N VAL A 450 -1.77 11.19 31.85
CA VAL A 450 -3.17 11.17 32.30
C VAL A 450 -3.83 9.84 31.89
N CYS A 451 -4.29 9.09 32.88
CA CYS A 451 -4.94 7.79 32.74
C CYS A 451 -6.48 7.91 32.75
N GLY A 452 -7.17 6.81 32.44
CA GLY A 452 -8.63 6.74 32.31
C GLY A 452 -9.38 6.97 33.62
N ASP A 453 -8.73 6.74 34.75
CA ASP A 453 -9.24 6.90 36.10
C ASP A 453 -8.79 8.20 36.78
N ASP A 454 -8.02 9.05 36.10
CA ASP A 454 -7.63 10.38 36.59
C ASP A 454 -8.72 11.45 36.40
N THR A 455 -9.70 11.19 35.53
CA THR A 455 -10.80 12.11 35.23
C THR A 455 -12.17 11.42 35.33
N PRO A 456 -13.25 12.16 35.63
CA PRO A 456 -14.60 11.60 35.65
C PRO A 456 -15.08 11.09 34.28
N LEU A 457 -14.63 11.74 33.20
CA LEU A 457 -14.98 11.41 31.83
C LEU A 457 -13.72 11.11 31.02
N ARG A 458 -13.76 10.01 30.26
CA ARG A 458 -12.68 9.51 29.40
C ARG A 458 -12.83 10.03 27.97
N LYS A 459 -11.78 9.92 27.14
CA LYS A 459 -11.89 10.14 25.68
C LYS A 459 -13.07 9.28 25.16
N PRO A 460 -14.03 9.86 24.40
CA PRO A 460 -13.91 11.05 23.55
C PRO A 460 -14.26 12.39 24.24
N HIS A 461 -14.44 12.41 25.55
CA HIS A 461 -14.55 13.67 26.30
C HIS A 461 -13.16 14.36 26.40
N PRO A 462 -13.07 15.70 26.34
CA PRO A 462 -11.78 16.39 26.32
C PRO A 462 -11.04 16.46 27.67
N ASP A 463 -11.68 16.09 28.79
CA ASP A 463 -11.15 16.32 30.15
C ASP A 463 -9.71 15.82 30.35
N GLN A 464 -9.38 14.64 29.83
CA GLN A 464 -8.02 14.09 30.00
C GLN A 464 -6.97 14.94 29.28
N LEU A 465 -7.30 15.45 28.09
CA LEU A 465 -6.40 16.31 27.31
C LEU A 465 -6.26 17.69 27.98
N LEU A 466 -7.36 18.23 28.50
CA LEU A 466 -7.37 19.51 29.22
C LEU A 466 -6.54 19.43 30.50
N LEU A 467 -6.71 18.35 31.29
CA LEU A 467 -5.93 18.10 32.50
C LEU A 467 -4.44 17.97 32.18
N ALA A 468 -4.06 17.26 31.12
CA ALA A 468 -2.65 17.12 30.74
C ALA A 468 -2.03 18.45 30.31
N ALA A 469 -2.76 19.26 29.52
CA ALA A 469 -2.31 20.60 29.16
C ALA A 469 -2.11 21.49 30.39
N GLU A 470 -3.02 21.43 31.36
CA GLU A 470 -2.89 22.13 32.65
C GLU A 470 -1.65 21.69 33.43
N LYS A 471 -1.41 20.37 33.56
CA LYS A 471 -0.25 19.81 34.29
C LYS A 471 1.10 20.33 33.76
N VAL A 472 1.20 20.61 32.46
CA VAL A 472 2.43 21.14 31.83
C VAL A 472 2.41 22.65 31.58
N GLY A 473 1.37 23.36 32.04
CA GLY A 473 1.24 24.81 31.88
C GLY A 473 1.00 25.28 30.44
N ALA A 474 0.47 24.40 29.58
CA ALA A 474 0.15 24.70 28.18
C ALA A 474 -1.33 25.12 28.02
N LYS A 475 -1.63 25.88 26.97
CA LYS A 475 -3.01 26.19 26.58
C LYS A 475 -3.54 25.12 25.63
N ALA A 476 -4.79 24.72 25.82
CA ALA A 476 -5.51 23.85 24.88
C ALA A 476 -5.97 24.67 23.66
N ASP A 477 -5.04 24.96 22.76
CA ASP A 477 -5.29 25.65 21.49
C ASP A 477 -4.59 24.93 20.31
N ARG A 478 -4.51 25.58 19.15
CA ARG A 478 -3.94 25.00 17.93
C ARG A 478 -2.43 24.68 18.03
N LYS A 479 -1.72 25.18 19.04
CA LYS A 479 -0.33 24.82 19.35
C LYS A 479 -0.21 23.66 20.34
N ALA A 480 -1.33 23.17 20.89
CA ALA A 480 -1.37 21.88 21.56
C ALA A 480 -1.78 20.82 20.54
N TRP A 481 -0.89 19.85 20.31
CA TRP A 481 -1.16 18.73 19.42
C TRP A 481 -1.57 17.51 20.24
N TYR A 482 -2.56 16.78 19.74
CA TYR A 482 -2.88 15.44 20.23
C TYR A 482 -2.79 14.43 19.10
N VAL A 483 -1.99 13.38 19.33
CA VAL A 483 -1.66 12.33 18.37
C VAL A 483 -2.30 11.02 18.83
N GLY A 484 -3.17 10.41 18.03
CA GLY A 484 -3.78 9.13 18.36
C GLY A 484 -4.32 8.39 17.14
N ASP A 485 -4.58 7.10 17.29
CA ASP A 485 -4.91 6.16 16.20
C ASP A 485 -6.43 5.90 16.05
N SER A 486 -7.26 6.46 16.92
CA SER A 486 -8.70 6.20 16.89
C SER A 486 -9.56 7.44 16.60
N THR A 487 -10.80 7.21 16.16
CA THR A 487 -11.78 8.32 16.01
C THR A 487 -12.08 8.99 17.35
N THR A 488 -11.99 8.24 18.44
CA THR A 488 -12.16 8.73 19.82
C THR A 488 -11.12 9.80 20.16
N ASP A 489 -9.88 9.62 19.70
CA ASP A 489 -8.78 10.57 19.89
C ASP A 489 -9.01 11.88 19.14
N ILE A 490 -9.40 11.78 17.87
CA ILE A 490 -9.69 12.94 17.02
C ILE A 490 -10.87 13.74 17.58
N VAL A 491 -11.92 13.06 18.04
CA VAL A 491 -13.06 13.72 18.68
C VAL A 491 -12.63 14.44 19.96
N ALA A 492 -11.83 13.81 20.82
CA ALA A 492 -11.33 14.42 22.05
C ALA A 492 -10.48 15.67 21.76
N ALA A 493 -9.53 15.58 20.83
CA ALA A 493 -8.68 16.70 20.42
C ALA A 493 -9.50 17.88 19.90
N LYS A 494 -10.46 17.62 18.99
CA LYS A 494 -11.31 18.65 18.41
C LYS A 494 -12.19 19.31 19.46
N ARG A 495 -12.73 18.55 20.42
CA ARG A 495 -13.51 19.09 21.54
C ARG A 495 -12.66 19.91 22.51
N ALA A 496 -11.39 19.55 22.66
CA ALA A 496 -10.42 20.30 23.47
C ALA A 496 -9.89 21.56 22.76
N GLY A 497 -10.18 21.77 21.46
CA GLY A 497 -9.64 22.89 20.68
C GLY A 497 -8.20 22.70 20.20
N MET A 498 -7.67 21.48 20.31
CA MET A 498 -6.30 21.10 19.96
C MET A 498 -6.15 20.77 18.47
N THR A 499 -4.90 20.72 17.98
CA THR A 499 -4.57 20.13 16.69
C THR A 499 -4.65 18.61 16.76
N ALA A 500 -5.53 18.02 15.96
CA ALA A 500 -5.81 16.59 15.93
C ALA A 500 -4.97 15.90 14.86
N VAL A 501 -3.94 15.17 15.28
CA VAL A 501 -3.08 14.35 14.43
C VAL A 501 -3.57 12.92 14.51
N PHE A 502 -4.04 12.37 13.39
CA PHE A 502 -4.39 10.96 13.32
C PHE A 502 -3.17 10.14 12.96
N PHE A 503 -2.81 9.18 13.81
CA PHE A 503 -1.76 8.21 13.53
C PHE A 503 -2.37 7.00 12.84
N ASN A 504 -2.23 6.93 11.53
CA ASN A 504 -2.73 5.85 10.69
C ASN A 504 -1.76 4.65 10.69
N GLY A 505 -1.37 4.15 11.87
CA GLY A 505 -0.44 3.01 11.98
C GLY A 505 -0.98 1.73 11.34
N ALA A 506 -2.30 1.61 11.17
CA ALA A 506 -2.95 0.52 10.45
C ALA A 506 -2.98 0.71 8.91
N LEU A 507 -2.49 1.86 8.41
CA LEU A 507 -2.35 2.22 7.00
C LEU A 507 -3.65 2.05 6.19
N TRP A 508 -4.75 2.54 6.75
CA TRP A 508 -6.04 2.58 6.08
C TRP A 508 -5.98 3.41 4.80
N ASP A 509 -6.70 2.95 3.78
CA ASP A 509 -6.82 3.67 2.52
C ASP A 509 -7.76 4.88 2.65
N LEU A 510 -7.75 5.73 1.63
CA LEU A 510 -8.55 6.95 1.63
C LEU A 510 -10.07 6.67 1.74
N PRO A 511 -10.66 5.68 1.02
CA PRO A 511 -12.05 5.28 1.21
C PRO A 511 -12.37 4.92 2.67
N TRP A 512 -11.50 4.15 3.33
CA TRP A 512 -11.71 3.79 4.73
C TRP A 512 -11.58 4.98 5.66
N LEU A 513 -10.60 5.85 5.44
CA LEU A 513 -10.44 7.09 6.21
C LEU A 513 -11.67 8.01 6.04
N HIS A 514 -12.26 8.07 4.85
CA HIS A 514 -13.53 8.76 4.63
C HIS A 514 -14.71 8.10 5.32
N LYS A 515 -14.71 6.77 5.45
CA LYS A 515 -15.75 6.03 6.19
C LYS A 515 -15.74 6.38 7.67
N ILE A 516 -14.57 6.45 8.30
CA ILE A 516 -14.45 6.73 9.74
C ILE A 516 -14.41 8.23 10.08
N PHE A 517 -14.01 9.08 9.13
CA PHE A 517 -14.07 10.54 9.23
C PHE A 517 -14.99 11.15 8.16
N PRO A 518 -16.30 10.82 8.18
CA PRO A 518 -17.20 11.17 7.10
C PRO A 518 -17.51 12.68 7.04
N GLY A 519 -17.26 13.43 8.12
CA GLY A 519 -17.51 14.88 8.14
C GLY A 519 -18.99 15.25 8.03
N THR A 520 -19.88 14.32 8.39
CA THR A 520 -21.31 14.54 8.35
C THR A 520 -21.75 15.39 9.54
N LYS A 521 -22.99 15.87 9.54
CA LYS A 521 -23.55 16.59 10.69
C LYS A 521 -23.53 15.76 11.99
N ALA A 522 -23.67 14.43 11.88
CA ALA A 522 -23.64 13.50 13.01
C ALA A 522 -22.20 13.18 13.47
N HIS A 523 -21.24 13.17 12.55
CA HIS A 523 -19.82 12.89 12.82
C HIS A 523 -18.94 13.98 12.17
N PRO A 524 -18.95 15.21 12.72
CA PRO A 524 -18.34 16.37 12.07
C PRO A 524 -16.82 16.44 12.24
N HIS A 525 -16.25 15.70 13.19
CA HIS A 525 -14.84 15.79 13.55
C HIS A 525 -13.97 15.01 12.57
N LYS A 526 -13.05 15.72 11.91
CA LYS A 526 -12.00 15.15 11.05
C LYS A 526 -10.62 15.48 11.64
N PRO A 527 -9.59 14.68 11.37
CA PRO A 527 -8.23 15.06 11.73
C PRO A 527 -7.79 16.33 11.00
N ASP A 528 -6.87 17.08 11.61
CA ASP A 528 -6.16 18.17 10.94
C ASP A 528 -5.09 17.67 9.99
N VAL A 529 -4.49 16.53 10.35
CA VAL A 529 -3.47 15.86 9.55
C VAL A 529 -3.49 14.37 9.87
N VAL A 530 -3.13 13.54 8.91
CA VAL A 530 -2.94 12.10 9.10
C VAL A 530 -1.52 11.73 8.74
N VAL A 531 -0.84 11.05 9.64
CA VAL A 531 0.53 10.54 9.45
C VAL A 531 0.49 9.03 9.47
N ASN A 532 1.25 8.39 8.58
CA ASN A 532 1.25 6.94 8.41
C ASN A 532 2.31 6.24 9.26
N ASP A 533 3.37 6.97 9.63
CA ASP A 533 4.45 6.49 10.48
C ASP A 533 5.08 7.64 11.28
N PHE A 534 5.93 7.32 12.27
CA PHE A 534 6.59 8.36 13.06
C PHE A 534 7.68 9.13 12.31
N SER A 535 8.10 8.67 11.12
CA SER A 535 9.03 9.43 10.28
C SER A 535 8.31 10.58 9.57
N GLU A 536 7.11 10.35 9.03
CA GLU A 536 6.22 11.39 8.51
C GLU A 536 5.86 12.39 9.62
N PHE A 537 5.51 11.88 10.82
CA PHE A 537 5.22 12.72 11.97
C PHE A 537 6.41 13.61 12.36
N TRP A 538 7.61 13.04 12.49
CA TRP A 538 8.81 13.78 12.82
C TRP A 538 9.13 14.86 11.78
N ALA A 539 9.04 14.52 10.49
CA ALA A 539 9.26 15.47 9.40
C ALA A 539 8.24 16.63 9.45
N LEU A 540 6.98 16.32 9.73
CA LEU A 540 5.91 17.32 9.91
C LEU A 540 6.22 18.26 11.07
N THR A 541 6.62 17.74 12.24
CA THR A 541 6.99 18.56 13.40
C THR A 541 8.15 19.51 13.06
N LEU A 542 9.20 19.01 12.40
CA LEU A 542 10.35 19.83 11.99
C LEU A 542 9.99 20.88 10.94
N ALA A 543 9.09 20.57 10.01
CA ALA A 543 8.61 21.53 9.02
C ALA A 543 7.92 22.72 9.69
N CYS A 544 7.12 22.46 10.73
CA CYS A 544 6.49 23.53 11.52
C CYS A 544 7.50 24.34 12.35
N GLU A 545 8.58 23.74 12.86
CA GLU A 545 9.62 24.47 13.61
C GLU A 545 10.43 25.44 12.73
N ARG A 546 10.70 25.10 11.47
CA ARG A 546 11.43 26.01 10.55
C ARG A 546 10.70 27.33 10.32
N HIS A 547 9.37 27.34 10.45
CA HIS A 547 8.56 28.56 10.34
C HIS A 547 8.63 29.46 11.59
N ARG A 548 9.18 28.98 12.71
CA ARG A 548 9.36 29.76 13.95
C ARG A 548 10.57 30.70 13.89
N GLY A 549 11.54 30.43 13.02
CA GLY A 549 12.79 31.19 12.88
C GLY A 549 12.91 32.06 11.63
N GLY A 550 11.80 32.26 10.89
CA GLY A 550 11.75 32.99 9.62
C GLY A 550 10.93 34.29 9.64
N GLU A 551 10.57 34.81 10.82
CA GLU A 551 10.04 36.17 11.02
C GLU A 551 11.16 37.17 11.36
#